data_AF-A0A9P5JHK6-F1
#
_entry.id   AF-A0A9P5JHK6-F1
#
_cell.length_a   1.000
_cell.length_b   1.000
_cell.length_c   1.000
_cell.angle_alpha   90.00
_cell.angle_beta   90.00
_cell.angle_gamma   90.00
#
_symmetry.space_group_name_H-M   'P 1'
#
loop_
_entity.id
_entity.type
_entity.pdbx_description
1 polymer ?
#
loop_
_entity_poly.entity_id
_entity_poly.type
_entity_poly.pdbx_seq_one_letter_code
_entity_poly.pdbx_strand_id
1 'polypeptide(L)'
;MRRRVWGVVCILDLLIALQLGRPSAIFDAHWAREIPFTIPPPPDTGLPSSLETPRTAAPQYFAYTASLCLIVSRINYQLYLSPPQGGTSDEEGEGVKRLESLRSELERWRERLPNDLRVQVASGSGMLMSASGAAVVVSGKKGSMPVLDVNLLYYVALILLYRPL
;
A
#
# COMPACT_ATOMS: atom_id res chain seq x y z
N MET A 1 5.85 -8.66 19.85
CA MET A 1 6.37 -7.29 19.96
C MET A 1 7.44 -6.97 18.91
N ARG A 2 8.50 -7.79 18.79
CA ARG A 2 9.61 -7.58 17.82
C ARG A 2 9.14 -7.29 16.38
N ARG A 3 8.16 -8.03 15.87
CA ARG A 3 7.56 -7.82 14.54
C ARG A 3 6.98 -6.41 14.37
N ARG A 4 6.22 -5.91 15.36
CA ARG A 4 5.64 -4.55 15.28
C ARG A 4 6.72 -3.48 15.27
N VAL A 5 7.74 -3.63 16.11
CA VAL A 5 8.89 -2.70 16.11
C VAL A 5 9.59 -2.71 14.75
N TRP A 6 9.83 -3.89 14.18
CA TRP A 6 10.41 -4.01 12.84
C TRP A 6 9.55 -3.33 11.76
N GLY A 7 8.24 -3.57 11.77
CA GLY A 7 7.33 -2.91 10.83
C GLY A 7 7.35 -1.38 10.95
N VAL A 8 7.42 -0.84 12.18
CA VAL A 8 7.55 0.61 12.40
C VAL A 8 8.86 1.14 11.83
N VAL A 9 9.98 0.43 12.03
CA VAL A 9 11.28 0.82 11.48
C VAL A 9 11.25 0.84 9.95
N CYS A 10 10.63 -0.15 9.30
CA CYS A 10 10.45 -0.17 7.84
C CYS A 10 9.59 1.01 7.34
N ILE A 11 8.49 1.32 8.05
CA ILE A 11 7.63 2.45 7.70
C ILE A 11 8.42 3.75 7.81
N LEU A 12 9.16 3.95 8.90
CA LEU A 12 9.95 5.16 9.12
C LEU A 12 11.09 5.31 8.11
N ASP A 13 11.80 4.23 7.79
CA ASP A 13 12.87 4.24 6.78
C ASP A 13 12.32 4.68 5.42
N LEU A 14 11.16 4.15 5.00
CA LEU A 14 10.49 4.57 3.79
C LEU A 14 10.10 6.06 3.83
N LEU A 15 9.45 6.51 4.90
CA LEU A 15 9.00 7.90 4.98
C LEU A 15 10.17 8.88 4.90
N ILE A 16 11.27 8.56 5.59
CA ILE A 16 12.51 9.35 5.53
C ILE A 16 13.12 9.29 4.13
N ALA A 17 13.14 8.12 3.49
CA ALA A 17 13.67 7.95 2.13
C ALA A 17 12.90 8.79 1.11
N LEU A 18 11.56 8.77 1.18
CA LEU A 18 10.69 9.58 0.33
C LEU A 18 10.87 11.08 0.57
N GLN A 19 10.99 11.50 1.83
CA GLN A 19 11.20 12.92 2.18
C GLN A 19 12.56 13.44 1.70
N LEU A 20 13.60 12.62 1.80
CA LEU A 20 14.96 13.00 1.42
C LEU A 20 15.25 12.78 -0.07
N GLY A 21 14.32 12.21 -0.83
CA GLY A 21 14.55 11.86 -2.22
C GLY A 21 15.74 10.91 -2.38
N ARG A 22 15.79 9.85 -1.57
CA ARG A 22 16.82 8.80 -1.62
C ARG A 22 16.18 7.40 -1.60
N PRO A 23 16.91 6.33 -1.97
CA PRO A 23 16.40 4.97 -1.78
C PRO A 23 16.26 4.63 -0.29
N SER A 24 15.28 3.78 0.03
CA SER A 24 15.14 3.20 1.37
C SER A 24 16.38 2.36 1.70
N ALA A 25 16.87 2.43 2.93
CA ALA A 25 18.05 1.67 3.34
C ALA A 25 17.70 0.19 3.60
N ILE A 26 16.47 -0.07 4.02
CA ILE A 26 15.95 -1.41 4.30
C ILE A 26 15.32 -1.96 3.02
N PHE A 27 16.14 -2.58 2.17
CA PHE A 27 15.68 -3.26 0.95
C PHE A 27 16.26 -4.69 0.85
N ASP A 28 15.42 -5.62 0.36
CA ASP A 28 15.65 -7.03 -0.06
C ASP A 28 16.52 -7.98 0.79
N ALA A 29 17.77 -7.64 1.12
CA ALA A 29 18.76 -8.57 1.70
C ALA A 29 18.37 -9.10 3.09
N HIS A 30 17.59 -8.33 3.85
CA HIS A 30 17.09 -8.73 5.17
C HIS A 30 15.67 -9.28 5.15
N TRP A 31 14.96 -9.21 4.01
CA TRP A 31 13.52 -9.47 3.94
C TRP A 31 13.16 -10.86 3.41
N ALA A 32 13.98 -11.43 2.52
CA ALA A 32 13.73 -12.74 1.91
C ALA A 32 13.65 -13.91 2.92
N ARG A 33 14.14 -13.73 4.15
CA ARG A 33 14.20 -14.82 5.13
C ARG A 33 12.96 -14.96 6.01
N GLU A 34 12.25 -13.89 6.33
CA GLU A 34 11.04 -13.99 7.17
C GLU A 34 10.12 -12.79 6.91
N ILE A 35 9.05 -12.99 6.14
CA ILE A 35 7.93 -12.03 6.11
C ILE A 35 7.06 -12.34 7.33
N PRO A 36 7.09 -11.54 8.41
CA PRO A 36 6.38 -11.88 9.65
C PRO A 36 4.91 -11.46 9.61
N PHE A 37 4.48 -10.84 8.50
CA PHE A 37 3.17 -10.25 8.26
C PHE A 37 2.50 -10.97 7.10
N THR A 38 2.39 -12.29 7.17
CA THR A 38 1.42 -13.01 6.34
C THR A 38 0.05 -12.45 6.69
N ILE A 39 -0.53 -11.68 5.77
CA ILE A 39 -1.92 -11.25 5.87
C ILE A 39 -2.73 -12.56 6.00
N PRO A 40 -3.47 -12.76 7.10
CA PRO A 40 -4.27 -13.96 7.24
C PRO A 40 -5.27 -14.04 6.08
N PRO A 41 -5.52 -15.23 5.52
CA PRO A 41 -6.51 -15.38 4.46
C PRO A 41 -7.85 -14.83 4.95
N PRO A 42 -8.66 -14.22 4.05
CA PRO A 42 -9.99 -13.75 4.41
C PRO A 42 -10.78 -14.94 5.00
N PRO A 43 -11.54 -14.73 6.11
CA PRO A 43 -12.30 -15.82 6.72
C PRO A 43 -13.27 -16.39 5.70
N ASP A 44 -13.22 -17.71 5.49
CA ASP A 44 -14.12 -18.43 4.60
C ASP A 44 -15.56 -18.13 4.99
N THR A 45 -16.35 -17.69 4.00
CA THR A 45 -17.71 -17.13 4.10
C THR A 45 -18.79 -18.16 4.48
N GLY A 46 -18.50 -19.10 5.38
CA GLY A 46 -19.30 -20.32 5.57
C GLY A 46 -19.98 -20.54 6.92
N LEU A 47 -19.67 -19.79 7.99
CA LEU A 47 -20.23 -20.06 9.32
C LEU A 47 -20.86 -18.82 9.96
N PRO A 48 -22.18 -18.83 10.26
CA PRO A 48 -22.82 -17.78 11.03
C PRO A 48 -22.48 -17.97 12.51
N SER A 49 -21.29 -17.54 12.93
CA SER A 49 -20.93 -17.50 14.35
C SER A 49 -21.46 -16.20 14.96
N SER A 50 -22.68 -16.28 15.46
CA SER A 50 -23.33 -15.28 16.31
C SER A 50 -22.59 -15.17 17.64
N LEU A 51 -21.48 -14.42 17.71
CA LEU A 51 -20.89 -13.78 18.91
C LEU A 51 -19.47 -13.28 18.61
N GLU A 52 -19.30 -12.29 17.72
CA GLU A 52 -17.99 -11.64 17.54
C GLU A 52 -18.01 -10.17 17.98
N THR A 53 -17.44 -9.95 19.17
CA THR A 53 -17.00 -8.64 19.65
C THR A 53 -16.09 -7.94 18.62
N PRO A 54 -16.26 -6.63 18.36
CA PRO A 54 -15.56 -5.88 17.31
C PRO A 54 -14.14 -5.47 17.72
N ARG A 55 -13.27 -6.42 18.10
CA ARG A 55 -12.07 -6.11 18.91
C ARG A 55 -10.68 -6.23 18.26
N THR A 56 -10.52 -6.44 16.95
CA THR A 56 -9.16 -6.68 16.39
C THR A 56 -8.87 -6.11 14.99
N ALA A 57 -9.49 -4.99 14.59
CA ALA A 57 -9.15 -4.33 13.31
C ALA A 57 -7.74 -3.67 13.32
N ALA A 58 -7.32 -3.09 14.45
CA ALA A 58 -6.05 -2.37 14.59
C ALA A 58 -4.77 -3.15 14.20
N PRO A 59 -4.54 -4.39 14.70
CA PRO A 59 -3.36 -5.16 14.31
C PRO A 59 -3.36 -5.58 12.84
N GLN A 60 -4.53 -5.71 12.21
CA GLN A 60 -4.64 -6.03 10.79
C GLN A 60 -4.28 -4.82 9.93
N TYR A 61 -4.77 -3.62 10.28
CA TYR A 61 -4.37 -2.38 9.58
C TYR A 61 -2.87 -2.18 9.56
N PHE A 62 -2.21 -2.35 10.71
CA PHE A 62 -0.76 -2.24 10.80
C PHE A 62 -0.04 -3.23 9.85
N ALA A 63 -0.52 -4.46 9.75
CA ALA A 63 0.07 -5.45 8.84
C ALA A 63 -0.09 -5.03 7.37
N TYR A 64 -1.27 -4.53 6.98
CA TYR A 64 -1.50 -3.99 5.64
C TYR A 64 -0.60 -2.80 5.34
N THR A 65 -0.53 -1.81 6.23
CA THR A 65 0.34 -0.63 6.07
C THR A 65 1.81 -1.04 5.93
N ALA A 66 2.31 -1.91 6.83
CA ALA A 66 3.68 -2.37 6.78
C ALA A 66 3.97 -3.13 5.47
N SER A 67 3.05 -4.01 5.04
CA SER A 67 3.18 -4.74 3.77
C SER A 67 3.24 -3.80 2.55
N LEU A 68 2.41 -2.75 2.53
CA LEU A 68 2.41 -1.77 1.45
C LEU A 68 3.68 -0.92 1.44
N CYS A 69 4.17 -0.47 2.61
CA CYS A 69 5.43 0.28 2.71
C CYS A 69 6.60 -0.48 2.08
N LEU A 70 6.59 -1.80 2.14
CA LEU A 70 7.64 -2.61 1.54
C LEU A 70 7.56 -2.61 0.03
N ILE A 71 6.36 -2.78 -0.54
CA ILE A 71 6.14 -2.68 -1.98
C ILE A 71 6.60 -1.29 -2.46
N VAL A 72 6.21 -0.22 -1.76
CA VAL A 72 6.64 1.15 -2.08
C VAL A 72 8.15 1.32 -1.97
N SER A 73 8.80 0.74 -0.94
CA SER A 73 10.26 0.80 -0.79
C SER A 73 10.98 0.12 -1.96
N ARG A 74 10.46 -1.01 -2.45
CA ARG A 74 11.01 -1.71 -3.61
C ARG A 74 10.81 -0.91 -4.89
N ILE A 75 9.63 -0.33 -5.10
CA ILE A 75 9.37 0.57 -6.24
C ILE A 75 10.36 1.75 -6.19
N ASN A 76 10.45 2.43 -5.04
CA ASN A 76 11.36 3.55 -4.84
C ASN A 76 12.81 3.13 -5.17
N TYR A 77 13.27 2.00 -4.63
CA TYR A 77 14.62 1.49 -4.90
C TYR A 77 14.89 1.23 -6.38
N GLN A 78 13.95 0.60 -7.11
CA GLN A 78 14.13 0.36 -8.56
C GLN A 78 14.24 1.67 -9.35
N LEU A 79 13.52 2.72 -8.95
CA LEU A 79 13.62 4.04 -9.59
C LEU A 79 15.01 4.67 -9.43
N TYR A 80 15.73 4.38 -8.35
CA TYR A 80 17.11 4.85 -8.14
C TYR A 80 18.16 3.95 -8.80
N LEU A 81 17.86 2.66 -8.95
CA LEU A 81 18.77 1.72 -9.60
C LEU A 81 18.72 1.75 -11.12
N SER A 82 17.59 2.14 -11.71
CA SER A 82 17.49 2.28 -13.17
C SER A 82 18.52 3.31 -13.64
N PRO A 83 19.58 2.89 -14.36
CA PRO A 83 20.60 3.82 -14.81
C PRO A 83 19.99 4.79 -15.84
N PRO A 84 20.47 6.05 -15.89
CA PRO A 84 20.00 7.02 -16.86
C PRO A 84 20.45 6.60 -18.27
N GLN A 85 19.54 5.98 -19.05
CA GLN A 85 19.47 5.84 -20.52
C GLN A 85 20.75 5.49 -21.32
N GLY A 86 21.85 5.13 -20.66
CA GLY A 86 23.15 4.83 -21.29
C GLY A 86 23.65 3.40 -21.07
N GLY A 87 22.85 2.56 -20.41
CA GLY A 87 23.12 1.14 -20.23
C GLY A 87 22.86 0.36 -21.51
N THR A 88 23.54 -0.78 -21.68
CA THR A 88 23.24 -1.73 -22.76
C THR A 88 21.76 -2.12 -22.74
N SER A 89 21.15 -2.25 -23.92
CA SER A 89 19.70 -2.51 -24.14
C SER A 89 19.12 -3.66 -23.29
N ASP A 90 19.95 -4.60 -22.84
CA ASP A 90 19.56 -5.74 -22.02
C ASP A 90 19.25 -5.36 -20.55
N GLU A 91 19.91 -4.35 -19.98
CA GLU A 91 19.69 -3.92 -18.57
C GLU A 91 18.42 -3.08 -18.41
N GLU A 92 18.10 -2.27 -19.43
CA GLU A 92 16.87 -1.48 -19.47
C GLU A 92 15.63 -2.38 -19.49
N GLY A 93 15.68 -3.48 -20.26
CA GLY A 93 14.62 -4.47 -20.30
C GLY A 93 14.42 -5.21 -18.96
N GLU A 94 15.47 -5.37 -18.16
CA GLU A 94 15.36 -6.00 -16.84
C GLU A 94 14.69 -5.08 -15.81
N GLY A 95 15.03 -3.79 -15.81
CA GLY A 95 14.40 -2.79 -14.95
C GLY A 95 12.88 -2.71 -15.17
N VAL A 96 12.44 -2.68 -16.43
CA VAL A 96 11.02 -2.67 -16.80
C VAL A 96 10.31 -3.93 -16.30
N LYS A 97 10.89 -5.12 -16.52
CA LYS A 97 10.31 -6.39 -16.03
C LYS A 97 10.16 -6.42 -14.51
N ARG A 98 11.15 -5.89 -13.77
CA ARG A 98 11.07 -5.78 -12.30
C ARG A 98 9.95 -4.83 -11.87
N LEU A 99 9.78 -3.72 -12.57
CA LEU A 99 8.71 -2.76 -12.28
C LEU A 99 7.31 -3.34 -12.58
N GLU A 100 7.16 -4.07 -13.69
CA GLU A 100 5.92 -4.82 -14.01
C GLU A 100 5.60 -5.90 -12.98
N SER A 101 6.62 -6.59 -12.47
CA SER A 101 6.46 -7.54 -11.37
C SER A 101 5.96 -6.86 -10.09
N LEU A 102 6.53 -5.71 -9.74
CA LEU A 102 6.08 -4.91 -8.57
C LEU A 102 4.67 -4.34 -8.75
N ARG A 103 4.29 -3.96 -9.98
CA ARG A 103 2.91 -3.57 -10.30
C ARG A 103 1.94 -4.72 -10.05
N SER A 104 2.29 -5.91 -10.55
CA SER A 104 1.50 -7.13 -10.31
C SER A 104 1.40 -7.46 -8.81
N GLU A 105 2.47 -7.26 -8.06
CA GLU A 105 2.49 -7.44 -6.61
C GLU A 105 1.56 -6.45 -5.89
N LEU A 106 1.58 -5.18 -6.29
CA LEU A 106 0.70 -4.14 -5.75
C LEU A 106 -0.78 -4.43 -6.04
N GLU A 107 -1.11 -4.92 -7.24
CA GLU A 107 -2.46 -5.31 -7.63
C GLU A 107 -2.96 -6.51 -6.80
N ARG A 108 -2.15 -7.56 -6.65
CA ARG A 108 -2.47 -8.69 -5.76
C ARG A 108 -2.61 -8.26 -4.30
N TRP A 109 -1.77 -7.33 -3.85
CA TRP A 109 -1.89 -6.76 -2.52
C TRP A 109 -3.25 -6.08 -2.35
N ARG A 110 -3.68 -5.26 -3.33
CA ARG A 110 -4.98 -4.59 -3.34
C ARG A 110 -6.15 -5.57 -3.26
N GLU A 111 -6.09 -6.66 -4.02
CA GLU A 111 -7.12 -7.71 -4.03
C GLU A 111 -7.28 -8.38 -2.66
N ARG A 112 -6.20 -8.46 -1.86
CA ARG A 112 -6.23 -9.04 -0.51
C ARG A 112 -6.81 -8.10 0.54
N LEU A 113 -7.03 -6.81 0.25
CA LEU A 113 -7.62 -5.92 1.24
C LEU A 113 -9.10 -6.27 1.49
N PRO A 114 -9.53 -6.29 2.76
CA PRO A 114 -10.93 -6.28 3.16
C PRO A 114 -11.72 -5.17 2.47
N ASN A 115 -12.98 -5.43 2.14
CA ASN A 115 -13.84 -4.49 1.38
C ASN A 115 -14.02 -3.13 2.09
N ASP A 116 -13.91 -3.08 3.41
CA ASP A 116 -13.95 -1.86 4.22
C ASP A 116 -12.67 -1.00 4.11
N LEU A 117 -11.56 -1.61 3.68
CA LEU A 117 -10.30 -0.92 3.41
C LEU A 117 -10.03 -0.69 1.93
N ARG A 118 -10.77 -1.35 1.04
CA ARG A 118 -10.60 -1.16 -0.40
C ARG A 118 -10.95 0.28 -0.74
N VAL A 119 -9.99 0.96 -1.36
CA VAL A 119 -10.17 2.29 -1.95
C VAL A 119 -11.35 2.20 -2.91
N GLN A 120 -12.51 2.72 -2.50
CA GLN A 120 -13.53 3.11 -3.47
C GLN A 120 -12.96 4.35 -4.14
N VAL A 121 -12.26 4.15 -5.25
CA VAL A 121 -12.01 5.25 -6.19
C VAL A 121 -13.41 5.70 -6.56
N ALA A 122 -13.87 6.78 -5.95
CA ALA A 122 -15.16 7.37 -6.28
C ALA A 122 -15.06 7.66 -7.77
N SER A 123 -15.68 6.80 -8.57
CA SER A 123 -15.76 6.96 -10.00
C SER A 123 -16.49 8.28 -10.19
N GLY A 124 -15.72 9.33 -10.52
CA GLY A 124 -16.17 10.71 -10.58
C GLY A 124 -17.11 10.91 -11.75
N SER A 125 -18.31 10.34 -11.66
CA SER A 125 -19.32 10.38 -12.71
C SER A 125 -20.69 10.81 -12.18
N GLY A 126 -20.73 11.62 -11.11
CA GLY A 126 -22.00 12.07 -10.54
C GLY A 126 -21.96 13.21 -9.53
N MET A 127 -20.91 14.03 -9.50
CA MET A 127 -20.87 15.20 -8.59
C MET A 127 -20.67 16.49 -9.37
N LEU A 128 -21.56 16.72 -10.36
CA LEU A 128 -21.87 18.08 -10.77
C LEU A 128 -22.80 18.67 -9.70
N MET A 129 -22.25 19.66 -9.00
CA MET A 129 -22.91 20.80 -8.37
C MET A 129 -24.44 20.82 -8.50
N SER A 130 -25.14 20.33 -7.48
CA SER A 130 -26.49 20.83 -7.17
C SER A 130 -26.40 21.64 -5.89
N ALA A 131 -26.24 22.95 -6.07
CA ALA A 131 -26.36 23.94 -5.02
C ALA A 131 -27.85 24.04 -4.64
N SER A 132 -28.28 23.24 -3.67
CA SER A 132 -29.53 23.49 -2.95
C SER A 132 -29.46 22.86 -1.57
N GLY A 133 -29.11 23.68 -0.58
CA GLY A 133 -29.80 23.83 0.71
C GLY A 133 -30.24 22.63 1.56
N ALA A 134 -29.86 21.40 1.24
CA ALA A 134 -30.13 20.23 2.06
C ALA A 134 -28.80 19.69 2.55
N ALA A 135 -28.62 19.74 3.87
CA ALA A 135 -27.49 19.17 4.58
C ALA A 135 -27.15 17.81 3.98
N VAL A 136 -25.98 17.72 3.35
CA VAL A 136 -25.34 16.44 3.05
C VAL A 136 -25.11 15.83 4.41
N VAL A 137 -26.04 14.94 4.79
CA VAL A 137 -25.80 13.94 5.82
C VAL A 137 -24.70 13.07 5.24
N VAL A 138 -23.47 13.53 5.44
CA VAL A 138 -22.27 12.70 5.45
C VAL A 138 -22.60 11.65 6.50
N SER A 139 -23.08 10.50 6.02
CA SER A 139 -23.35 9.35 6.88
C SER A 139 -22.11 9.16 7.73
N GLY A 140 -22.27 9.43 9.03
CA GLY A 140 -21.22 9.66 10.01
C GLY A 140 -20.50 8.38 10.41
N LYS A 141 -20.04 7.58 9.44
CA LYS A 141 -18.87 6.76 9.67
C LYS A 141 -17.69 7.72 9.66
N LYS A 142 -17.25 8.13 10.85
CA LYS A 142 -15.88 8.64 11.09
C LYS A 142 -14.97 7.85 10.15
N GLY A 143 -14.51 8.45 9.06
CA GLY A 143 -13.53 7.83 8.19
C GLY A 143 -12.38 7.48 9.11
N SER A 144 -12.19 6.18 9.37
CA SER A 144 -11.17 5.77 10.32
C SER A 144 -9.85 6.18 9.70
N MET A 145 -9.18 7.17 10.28
CA MET A 145 -7.81 7.62 9.98
C MET A 145 -6.91 6.52 9.36
N PRO A 146 -6.86 5.27 9.90
CA PRO A 146 -6.09 4.18 9.30
C PRO A 146 -6.44 3.81 7.85
N VAL A 147 -7.71 3.91 7.43
CA VAL A 147 -8.12 3.69 6.03
C VAL A 147 -7.52 4.76 5.13
N LEU A 148 -7.53 6.03 5.59
CA LEU A 148 -6.97 7.13 4.84
C LEU A 148 -5.45 6.97 4.65
N ASP A 149 -4.75 6.53 5.70
CA ASP A 149 -3.29 6.34 5.67
C ASP A 149 -2.88 5.25 4.67
N VAL A 150 -3.57 4.10 4.70
CA VAL A 150 -3.33 3.00 3.76
C VAL A 150 -3.63 3.43 2.32
N ASN A 151 -4.71 4.18 2.13
CA ASN A 151 -5.11 4.67 0.81
C ASN A 151 -4.10 5.70 0.27
N LEU A 152 -3.64 6.64 1.10
CA LEU A 152 -2.64 7.63 0.73
C LEU A 152 -1.35 6.94 0.27
N LEU A 153 -0.87 5.97 1.04
CA LEU A 153 0.34 5.22 0.69
C LEU A 153 0.16 4.41 -0.60
N TYR A 154 -1.04 3.90 -0.87
CA TYR A 154 -1.34 3.19 -2.11
C TYR A 154 -1.27 4.15 -3.31
N TYR A 155 -1.80 5.37 -3.18
CA TYR A 155 -1.65 6.39 -4.21
C TYR A 155 -0.20 6.82 -4.41
N VAL A 156 0.61 6.91 -3.35
CA VAL A 156 2.05 7.14 -3.47
C VAL A 156 2.70 6.03 -4.29
N ALA A 157 2.36 4.76 -4.04
CA ALA A 157 2.84 3.62 -4.82
C ALA A 157 2.52 3.76 -6.32
N LEU A 158 1.27 4.15 -6.64
CA LEU A 158 0.85 4.39 -8.02
C LEU A 158 1.60 5.56 -8.66
N ILE A 159 1.73 6.69 -7.96
CA ILE A 159 2.45 7.86 -8.48
C ILE A 159 3.89 7.49 -8.81
N LEU A 160 4.56 6.71 -7.94
CA LEU A 160 5.93 6.27 -8.19
C LEU A 160 6.02 5.28 -9.36
N LEU A 161 5.07 4.37 -9.52
CA LEU A 161 5.02 3.41 -10.64
C LEU A 161 4.76 4.06 -12.00
N TYR A 162 3.89 5.08 -12.05
CA TYR A 162 3.48 5.75 -13.29
C TYR A 162 4.24 7.05 -13.53
N ARG A 163 5.26 7.36 -12.74
CA ARG A 163 6.13 8.51 -13.02
C ARG A 163 6.85 8.25 -14.34
N PRO A 164 6.75 9.15 -15.33
CA PRO A 164 7.55 9.02 -16.55
C PRO A 164 9.03 9.09 -16.16
N LEU A 165 9.77 8.04 -16.54
CA LEU A 165 11.24 7.98 -16.50
C LEU A 165 11.81 8.73 -17.71
#